data_AF-A0A3B8JEM3-F1
#
_entry.id   AF-A0A3B8JEM3-F1
#
_cell.length_a   1.000
_cell.length_b   1.000
_cell.length_c   1.000
_cell.angle_alpha   90.00
_cell.angle_beta   90.00
_cell.angle_gamma   90.00
#
_symmetry.space_group_name_H-M   'P 1'
#
loop_
_entity.id
_entity.type
_entity.pdbx_description
1 polymer ?
#
loop_
_entity_poly.entity_id
_entity_poly.type
_entity_poly.pdbx_seq_one_letter_code
_entity_poly.pdbx_strand_id
1 'polypeptide(L)'
;MKKITLLLALMLTLTACSNLTATNLMAGIKRNDTAPIVIDGSHENSVDKVTKIAGFSLDIFKKIYGNENILTSPLSIVSALAMTANGADNETLSQMEEFFGSDIDGLNEFLYAYRLYLPTADKYKVSLANSIWFKDKESLTIEKEFLQTNKDYYNAEVYKATFDDSTKNDINAWVKKKTDGQIHKLLEEKPPEDSVMYLINALSFDAEWQSIYKDTSVREGEFTAQGGSKKTADFMHSTEYGYIEPVSYTHLTLPTT
;
A
#
# COMPACT_ATOMS: atom_id res chain seq x y z
N MET A 1 -39.70 42.63 26.55
CA MET A 1 -38.98 41.37 26.87
C MET A 1 -39.34 40.37 25.78
N LYS A 2 -38.50 39.76 24.94
CA LYS A 2 -37.03 39.68 24.76
C LYS A 2 -36.80 39.68 23.22
N LYS A 3 -35.77 40.37 22.73
CA LYS A 3 -35.29 40.24 21.35
C LYS A 3 -34.48 38.93 21.27
N ILE A 4 -34.86 38.01 20.41
CA ILE A 4 -34.08 36.80 20.12
C ILE A 4 -33.23 37.12 18.89
N THR A 5 -31.95 37.39 19.12
CA THR A 5 -30.96 37.58 18.07
C THR A 5 -30.49 36.19 17.62
N LEU A 6 -30.81 35.82 16.39
CA LEU A 6 -30.35 34.58 15.76
C LEU A 6 -28.89 34.79 15.31
N LEU A 7 -27.92 34.25 16.06
CA LEU A 7 -26.52 34.20 15.65
C LEU A 7 -26.36 33.07 14.63
N LEU A 8 -26.22 33.42 13.35
CA LEU A 8 -25.76 32.50 12.31
C LEU A 8 -24.27 32.24 12.57
N ALA A 9 -23.94 31.11 13.22
CA ALA A 9 -22.57 30.63 13.30
C ALA A 9 -22.20 30.02 11.94
N LEU A 10 -21.55 30.83 11.10
CA LEU A 10 -20.93 30.38 9.86
C LEU A 10 -19.71 29.52 10.23
N MET A 11 -19.89 28.20 10.34
CA MET A 11 -18.77 27.27 10.42
C MET A 11 -18.04 27.28 9.07
N LEU A 12 -17.00 28.10 8.96
CA LEU A 12 -15.98 27.96 7.94
C LEU A 12 -15.23 26.64 8.21
N THR A 13 -15.67 25.57 7.57
CA THR A 13 -14.85 24.37 7.41
C THR A 13 -13.69 24.74 6.48
N LEU A 14 -12.58 25.20 7.05
CA LEU A 14 -11.31 25.24 6.36
C LEU A 14 -10.90 23.80 6.08
N THR A 15 -11.34 23.26 4.94
CA THR A 15 -10.65 22.13 4.32
C THR A 15 -9.25 22.62 3.98
N ALA A 16 -8.30 22.37 4.88
CA ALA A 16 -6.89 22.53 4.60
C ALA A 16 -6.55 21.56 3.47
N CYS A 17 -6.59 22.06 2.23
CA CYS A 17 -5.88 21.42 1.14
C CYS A 17 -4.42 21.39 1.55
N SER A 18 -3.95 20.23 2.00
CA SER A 18 -2.54 19.99 2.32
C SER A 18 -1.74 20.09 1.02
N ASN A 19 -1.33 21.30 0.65
CA ASN A 19 -0.37 21.49 -0.43
C ASN A 19 0.98 21.01 0.10
N LEU A 20 1.48 19.93 -0.49
CA LEU A 20 2.83 19.44 -0.25
C LEU A 20 3.83 20.54 -0.68
N THR A 21 4.97 20.63 -0.01
CA THR A 21 6.04 21.54 -0.42
C THR A 21 6.82 21.01 -1.63
N ALA A 22 6.87 19.69 -1.79
CA ALA A 22 7.46 19.02 -2.93
C ALA A 22 6.74 19.35 -4.25
N THR A 23 7.52 19.46 -5.33
CA THR A 23 7.00 19.74 -6.67
C THR A 23 6.43 18.47 -7.29
N ASN A 24 5.16 18.48 -7.67
CA ASN A 24 4.52 17.36 -8.37
C ASN A 24 4.99 17.28 -9.83
N LEU A 25 5.76 16.25 -10.17
CA LEU A 25 6.25 15.99 -11.53
C LEU A 25 5.18 15.38 -12.45
N MET A 26 4.09 14.87 -11.89
CA MET A 26 2.94 14.31 -12.63
C MET A 26 1.91 15.37 -13.03
N ALA A 27 2.17 16.66 -12.77
CA ALA A 27 1.25 17.74 -13.13
C ALA A 27 1.02 17.77 -14.66
N GLY A 28 -0.23 17.58 -15.08
CA GLY A 28 -0.62 17.54 -16.49
C GLY A 28 -0.48 16.17 -17.16
N ILE A 29 0.16 15.19 -16.51
CA ILE A 29 0.23 13.81 -16.99
C ILE A 29 -1.08 13.11 -16.66
N LYS A 30 -1.82 12.73 -17.70
CA LYS A 30 -3.06 11.96 -17.57
C LYS A 30 -2.77 10.49 -17.81
N ARG A 31 -3.54 9.62 -17.16
CA ARG A 31 -3.51 8.20 -17.47
C ARG A 31 -3.96 8.01 -18.92
N ASN A 32 -3.19 7.27 -19.71
CA ASN A 32 -3.66 6.81 -21.00
C ASN A 32 -4.74 5.74 -20.81
N ASP A 33 -5.63 5.61 -21.79
CA ASP A 33 -6.57 4.50 -21.85
C ASP A 33 -5.80 3.25 -22.24
N THR A 34 -5.27 2.54 -21.24
CA THR A 34 -4.74 1.19 -21.43
C THR A 34 -5.91 0.24 -21.68
N ALA A 35 -5.80 -0.60 -22.71
CA ALA A 35 -6.84 -1.56 -23.07
C ALA A 35 -7.21 -2.42 -21.85
N PRO A 36 -8.48 -2.86 -21.71
CA PRO A 36 -8.87 -3.75 -20.64
C PRO A 36 -8.01 -5.02 -20.70
N ILE A 37 -7.15 -5.21 -19.71
CA ILE A 37 -6.35 -6.42 -19.59
C ILE A 37 -7.26 -7.46 -18.95
N VAL A 38 -7.70 -8.42 -19.75
CA VAL A 38 -8.44 -9.57 -19.24
C VAL A 38 -7.40 -10.49 -18.62
N ILE A 39 -7.44 -10.68 -17.29
CA ILE A 39 -6.72 -11.80 -16.67
C ILE A 39 -7.53 -13.06 -16.98
N ASP A 40 -7.51 -13.51 -18.24
CA ASP A 40 -7.85 -14.89 -18.54
C ASP A 40 -6.57 -15.71 -18.47
N GLY A 41 -6.68 -16.98 -18.08
CA GLY A 41 -5.53 -17.86 -17.95
C GLY A 41 -4.82 -18.18 -19.27
N SER A 42 -5.13 -17.51 -20.38
CA SER A 42 -4.56 -17.75 -21.70
C SER A 42 -3.36 -16.86 -22.04
N HIS A 43 -3.09 -15.83 -21.24
CA HIS A 43 -1.78 -15.18 -21.24
C HIS A 43 -0.78 -16.12 -20.55
N GLU A 44 0.09 -16.76 -21.35
CA GLU A 44 1.18 -17.60 -20.85
C GLU A 44 1.88 -16.90 -19.65
N ASN A 45 2.03 -17.65 -18.55
CA ASN A 45 2.76 -17.31 -17.31
C ASN A 45 2.05 -16.59 -16.16
N SER A 46 0.73 -16.38 -16.16
CA SER A 46 0.02 -15.82 -14.97
C SER A 46 0.15 -16.70 -13.71
N VAL A 47 0.11 -18.03 -13.87
CA VAL A 47 0.31 -19.00 -12.77
C VAL A 47 1.73 -18.96 -12.22
N ASP A 48 2.75 -18.73 -13.06
CA ASP A 48 4.15 -18.61 -12.62
C ASP A 48 4.38 -17.32 -11.83
N LYS A 49 3.83 -16.18 -12.31
CA LYS A 49 3.92 -14.88 -11.62
C LYS A 49 3.31 -14.92 -10.22
N VAL A 50 2.10 -15.46 -10.08
CA VAL A 50 1.45 -15.63 -8.77
C VAL A 50 2.28 -16.51 -7.85
N THR A 51 2.82 -17.62 -8.37
CA THR A 51 3.65 -18.55 -7.59
C THR A 51 4.96 -17.89 -7.15
N LYS A 52 5.63 -17.14 -8.03
CA LYS A 52 6.86 -16.39 -7.71
C LYS A 52 6.62 -15.30 -6.66
N ILE A 53 5.55 -14.50 -6.81
CA ILE A 53 5.17 -13.49 -5.82
C ILE A 53 4.82 -14.14 -4.48
N ALA A 54 4.11 -15.28 -4.48
CA ALA A 54 3.80 -16.03 -3.26
C ALA A 54 5.06 -16.59 -2.60
N GLY A 55 6.00 -17.15 -3.37
CA GLY A 55 7.31 -17.61 -2.89
C GLY A 55 8.10 -16.47 -2.24
N PHE A 56 8.20 -15.33 -2.93
CA PHE A 56 8.81 -14.12 -2.39
C PHE A 56 8.15 -13.64 -1.10
N SER A 57 6.81 -13.66 -1.04
CA SER A 57 6.04 -13.28 0.14
C SER A 57 6.43 -14.12 1.36
N LEU A 58 6.53 -15.44 1.17
CA LEU A 58 6.95 -16.37 2.22
C LEU A 58 8.42 -16.17 2.61
N ASP A 59 9.30 -15.89 1.65
CA ASP A 59 10.72 -15.68 1.93
C ASP A 59 10.98 -14.39 2.69
N ILE A 60 10.27 -13.29 2.38
CA ILE A 60 10.30 -12.09 3.22
C ILE A 60 9.80 -12.43 4.61
N PHE A 61 8.63 -13.06 4.72
CA PHE A 61 8.03 -13.34 6.01
C PHE A 61 8.98 -14.15 6.90
N LYS A 62 9.63 -15.19 6.36
CA LYS A 62 10.66 -15.97 7.07
C LYS A 62 11.87 -15.14 7.50
N LYS A 63 12.32 -14.20 6.65
CA LYS A 63 13.50 -13.36 6.94
C LYS A 63 13.23 -12.32 8.03
N ILE A 64 12.02 -11.76 8.06
CA ILE A 64 11.64 -10.75 9.06
C ILE A 64 11.02 -11.37 10.32
N TYR A 65 10.72 -12.67 10.30
CA TYR A 65 10.18 -13.40 11.44
C TYR A 65 11.10 -13.27 12.66
N GLY A 66 10.50 -12.89 13.80
CA GLY A 66 11.23 -12.59 15.03
C GLY A 66 10.34 -12.71 16.26
N ASN A 67 10.60 -11.86 17.26
CA ASN A 67 9.92 -11.89 18.56
C ASN A 67 8.83 -10.82 18.72
N GLU A 68 8.52 -10.10 17.65
CA GLU A 68 7.53 -9.02 17.63
C GLU A 68 6.38 -9.35 16.67
N ASN A 69 5.27 -8.62 16.80
CA ASN A 69 4.17 -8.72 15.86
C ASN A 69 4.62 -8.20 14.50
N ILE A 70 4.39 -8.98 13.45
CA ILE A 70 4.82 -8.64 12.10
C ILE A 70 3.59 -8.46 11.21
N LEU A 71 3.57 -7.37 10.46
CA LEU A 71 2.64 -7.12 9.39
C LEU A 71 3.43 -6.66 8.18
N THR A 72 3.25 -7.34 7.05
CA THR A 72 3.89 -6.97 5.79
C THR A 72 2.91 -7.11 4.64
N SER A 73 3.09 -6.28 3.61
CA SER A 73 2.36 -6.38 2.36
C SER A 73 3.35 -6.68 1.23
N PRO A 74 3.50 -7.95 0.83
CA PRO A 74 4.37 -8.31 -0.30
C PRO A 74 3.96 -7.62 -1.60
N LEU A 75 2.64 -7.44 -1.83
CA LEU A 75 2.11 -6.69 -2.97
C LEU A 75 2.64 -5.25 -3.02
N SER A 76 2.74 -4.60 -1.86
CA SER A 76 3.27 -3.24 -1.74
C SER A 76 4.73 -3.16 -2.16
N ILE A 77 5.54 -4.14 -1.73
CA ILE A 77 6.96 -4.24 -2.06
C ILE A 77 7.14 -4.53 -3.55
N VAL A 78 6.39 -5.49 -4.09
CA VAL A 78 6.40 -5.82 -5.53
C VAL A 78 6.03 -4.60 -6.36
N SER A 79 4.99 -3.86 -5.97
CA SER A 79 4.56 -2.63 -6.67
C SER A 79 5.65 -1.56 -6.67
N ALA A 80 6.30 -1.33 -5.53
CA ALA A 80 7.39 -0.35 -5.41
C ALA A 80 8.61 -0.71 -6.29
N LEU A 81 8.99 -1.99 -6.29
CA LEU A 81 10.10 -2.48 -7.11
C LEU A 81 9.75 -2.43 -8.60
N ALA A 82 8.54 -2.84 -8.99
CA ALA A 82 8.13 -2.85 -10.40
C ALA A 82 8.03 -1.42 -10.98
N MET A 83 7.54 -0.44 -10.22
CA MET A 83 7.62 0.99 -10.59
C MET A 83 9.05 1.45 -10.92
N THR A 84 10.02 0.94 -10.15
CA THR A 84 11.43 1.32 -10.27
C THR A 84 12.10 0.60 -11.43
N ALA A 85 11.73 -0.64 -11.70
CA ALA A 85 12.23 -1.42 -12.83
C ALA A 85 11.98 -0.73 -14.17
N ASN A 86 10.90 0.06 -14.29
CA ASN A 86 10.62 0.88 -15.48
C ASN A 86 11.63 2.00 -15.75
N GLY A 87 12.52 2.31 -14.80
CA GLY A 87 13.65 3.23 -14.99
C GLY A 87 15.00 2.52 -14.95
N ALA A 88 15.02 1.20 -14.81
CA ALA A 88 16.24 0.40 -14.85
C ALA A 88 16.60 0.04 -16.29
N ASP A 89 17.87 -0.23 -16.54
CA ASP A 89 18.37 -0.67 -17.85
C ASP A 89 19.51 -1.68 -17.66
N ASN A 90 19.83 -2.42 -18.73
CA ASN A 90 20.90 -3.41 -18.79
C ASN A 90 20.84 -4.42 -17.62
N GLU A 91 21.96 -4.61 -16.91
CA GLU A 91 22.07 -5.60 -15.84
C GLU A 91 21.09 -5.36 -14.69
N THR A 92 20.80 -4.11 -14.33
CA THR A 92 19.83 -3.81 -13.28
C THR A 92 18.43 -4.25 -13.69
N LEU A 93 18.04 -4.00 -14.94
CA LEU A 93 16.76 -4.48 -15.46
C LEU A 93 16.72 -6.00 -15.51
N SER A 94 17.76 -6.66 -16.05
CA SER A 94 17.83 -8.13 -16.11
C SER A 94 17.65 -8.80 -14.75
N GLN A 95 18.29 -8.28 -13.70
CA GLN A 95 18.16 -8.83 -12.36
C GLN A 95 16.75 -8.66 -11.79
N MET A 96 16.08 -7.55 -12.08
CA MET A 96 14.70 -7.33 -11.66
C MET A 96 13.73 -8.25 -12.41
N GLU A 97 13.89 -8.39 -13.72
CA GLU A 97 13.06 -9.30 -14.54
C GLU A 97 13.25 -10.76 -14.14
N GLU A 98 14.48 -11.20 -13.83
CA GLU A 98 14.77 -12.53 -13.30
C GLU A 98 14.05 -12.76 -11.96
N PHE A 99 14.15 -11.79 -11.05
CA PHE A 99 13.48 -11.84 -9.75
C PHE A 99 11.95 -11.98 -9.88
N PHE A 100 11.32 -11.24 -10.80
CA PHE A 100 9.89 -11.32 -11.04
C PHE A 100 9.47 -12.51 -11.91
N GLY A 101 10.42 -13.08 -12.66
CA GLY A 101 10.11 -14.09 -13.67
C GLY A 101 9.28 -13.57 -14.83
N SER A 102 9.40 -12.29 -15.14
CA SER A 102 8.64 -11.60 -16.17
C SER A 102 9.49 -10.47 -16.73
N ASP A 103 9.34 -10.20 -18.02
CA ASP A 103 9.75 -8.90 -18.55
C ASP A 103 8.94 -7.76 -17.89
N ILE A 104 9.47 -6.54 -18.01
CA ILE A 104 8.88 -5.38 -17.36
C ILE A 104 7.47 -5.04 -17.89
N ASP A 105 7.23 -5.21 -19.19
CA ASP A 105 5.93 -4.93 -19.80
C ASP A 105 4.85 -5.89 -19.28
N GLY A 106 5.14 -7.20 -19.27
CA GLY A 106 4.25 -8.21 -18.72
C GLY A 106 4.05 -8.09 -17.20
N LEU A 107 5.00 -7.50 -16.47
CA LEU A 107 4.84 -7.19 -15.05
C LEU A 107 3.94 -5.97 -14.83
N ASN A 108 4.12 -4.92 -15.63
CA ASN A 108 3.30 -3.71 -15.65
C ASN A 108 1.83 -4.05 -15.90
N GLU A 109 1.56 -4.84 -16.94
CA GLU A 109 0.23 -5.32 -17.29
C GLU A 109 -0.41 -6.13 -16.16
N PHE A 110 0.34 -7.08 -15.58
CA PHE A 110 -0.13 -7.92 -14.49
C PHE A 110 -0.51 -7.10 -13.25
N LEU A 111 0.37 -6.17 -12.82
CA LEU A 111 0.12 -5.36 -11.62
C LEU A 111 -0.96 -4.30 -11.85
N TYR A 112 -1.08 -3.77 -13.07
CA TYR A 112 -2.20 -2.91 -13.43
C TYR A 112 -3.52 -3.66 -13.32
N ALA A 113 -3.62 -4.84 -13.93
CA ALA A 113 -4.82 -5.66 -13.86
C ALA A 113 -5.12 -6.04 -12.40
N TYR A 114 -4.14 -6.54 -11.65
CA TYR A 114 -4.29 -6.90 -10.24
C TYR A 114 -4.83 -5.73 -9.40
N ARG A 115 -4.31 -4.51 -9.63
CA ARG A 115 -4.79 -3.29 -8.97
C ARG A 115 -6.26 -2.97 -9.30
N LEU A 116 -6.70 -3.20 -10.54
CA LEU A 116 -8.10 -3.01 -10.92
C LEU A 116 -9.05 -4.01 -10.26
N TYR A 117 -8.55 -5.20 -9.93
CA TYR A 117 -9.29 -6.23 -9.20
C TYR A 117 -9.20 -6.09 -7.68
N LEU A 118 -8.46 -5.10 -7.16
CA LEU A 118 -8.44 -4.86 -5.71
C LEU A 118 -9.85 -4.50 -5.22
N PRO A 119 -10.32 -5.13 -4.14
CA PRO A 119 -11.68 -4.99 -3.69
C PRO A 119 -11.93 -3.57 -3.14
N THR A 120 -12.93 -2.90 -3.71
CA THR A 120 -13.39 -1.59 -3.25
C THR A 120 -14.92 -1.51 -3.34
N ALA A 121 -15.55 -1.30 -2.20
CA ALA A 121 -16.98 -1.11 -2.01
C ALA A 121 -17.23 -0.31 -0.71
N ASP A 122 -18.49 -0.06 -0.38
CA ASP A 122 -18.85 0.72 0.82
C ASP A 122 -18.39 0.04 2.13
N LYS A 123 -18.35 -1.29 2.15
CA LYS A 123 -18.03 -2.10 3.35
C LYS A 123 -16.63 -2.69 3.38
N TYR A 124 -15.89 -2.58 2.28
CA TYR A 124 -14.52 -3.07 2.20
C TYR A 124 -13.72 -2.24 1.21
N LYS A 125 -12.47 -1.96 1.53
CA LYS A 125 -11.60 -1.14 0.72
C LYS A 125 -10.16 -1.55 0.95
N VAL A 126 -9.49 -1.92 -0.14
CA VAL A 126 -8.04 -1.93 -0.21
C VAL A 126 -7.60 -0.63 -0.87
N SER A 127 -6.92 0.24 -0.12
CA SER A 127 -6.23 1.39 -0.70
C SER A 127 -4.78 0.99 -0.95
N LEU A 128 -4.36 1.00 -2.22
CA LEU A 128 -2.97 0.83 -2.61
C LEU A 128 -2.49 2.14 -3.23
N ALA A 129 -1.57 2.82 -2.56
CA ALA A 129 -1.02 4.07 -3.02
C ALA A 129 0.49 3.96 -3.23
N ASN A 130 0.94 4.55 -4.34
CA ASN A 130 2.32 4.52 -4.78
C ASN A 130 2.84 5.93 -4.99
N SER A 131 4.05 6.23 -4.51
CA SER A 131 4.76 7.43 -4.91
C SER A 131 6.28 7.25 -4.99
N ILE A 132 6.89 8.09 -5.82
CA ILE A 132 8.34 8.18 -5.97
C ILE A 132 8.76 9.61 -5.67
N TRP A 133 9.78 9.76 -4.84
CA TRP A 133 10.29 11.06 -4.42
C TRP A 133 11.74 11.16 -4.86
N PHE A 134 12.06 12.13 -5.69
CA PHE A 134 13.42 12.40 -6.15
C PHE A 134 13.98 13.62 -5.43
N LYS A 135 15.27 13.55 -5.07
CA LYS A 135 15.97 14.71 -4.52
C LYS A 135 16.10 15.79 -5.58
N ASP A 136 15.76 17.02 -5.23
CA ASP A 136 15.87 18.18 -6.10
C ASP A 136 17.34 18.51 -6.33
N LYS A 137 17.86 18.02 -7.46
CA LYS A 137 19.24 18.21 -7.87
C LYS A 137 19.27 18.53 -9.36
N GLU A 138 19.99 19.58 -9.74
CA GLU A 138 20.10 20.01 -11.14
C GLU A 138 20.62 18.92 -12.08
N SER A 139 21.46 18.01 -11.57
CA SER A 139 22.01 16.90 -12.35
C SER A 139 21.04 15.75 -12.58
N LEU A 140 19.81 15.81 -12.06
CA LEU A 140 18.82 14.75 -12.16
C LEU A 140 17.60 15.24 -12.94
N THR A 141 17.45 14.72 -14.16
CA THR A 141 16.26 14.93 -14.99
C THR A 141 15.49 13.62 -15.05
N ILE A 142 14.19 13.67 -14.76
CA ILE A 142 13.32 12.50 -14.81
C ILE A 142 12.66 12.43 -16.17
N GLU A 143 12.82 11.29 -16.85
CA GLU A 143 12.29 11.08 -18.18
C GLU A 143 10.76 11.07 -18.19
N LYS A 144 10.17 11.70 -19.21
CA LYS A 144 8.70 11.79 -19.32
C LYS A 144 8.05 10.43 -19.52
N GLU A 145 8.72 9.52 -20.21
CA GLU A 145 8.25 8.16 -20.44
C GLU A 145 8.14 7.39 -19.12
N PHE A 146 9.17 7.48 -18.26
CA PHE A 146 9.13 6.89 -16.92
C PHE A 146 7.93 7.41 -16.10
N LEU A 147 7.67 8.72 -16.15
CA LEU A 147 6.51 9.32 -15.49
C LEU A 147 5.18 8.79 -16.07
N GLN A 148 5.07 8.71 -17.40
CA GLN A 148 3.87 8.21 -18.07
C GLN A 148 3.60 6.74 -17.73
N THR A 149 4.61 5.86 -17.79
CA THR A 149 4.47 4.44 -17.44
C THR A 149 4.05 4.25 -15.98
N ASN A 150 4.67 5.01 -15.07
CA ASN A 150 4.28 4.99 -13.66
C ASN A 150 2.86 5.52 -13.41
N LYS A 151 2.41 6.48 -14.24
CA LYS A 151 1.03 6.97 -14.19
C LYS A 151 0.03 5.93 -14.71
N ASP A 152 0.36 5.26 -15.80
CA ASP A 152 -0.52 4.35 -16.52
C ASP A 152 -0.78 3.05 -15.72
N TYR A 153 0.28 2.36 -15.33
CA TYR A 153 0.15 1.04 -14.70
C TYR A 153 -0.04 1.11 -13.18
N TYR A 154 0.65 2.02 -12.50
CA TYR A 154 0.70 2.05 -11.03
C TYR A 154 -0.15 3.15 -10.40
N ASN A 155 -0.66 4.09 -11.21
CA ASN A 155 -1.26 5.34 -10.77
C ASN A 155 -0.41 6.04 -9.68
N ALA A 156 0.90 5.99 -9.87
CA ALA A 156 1.84 6.56 -8.94
C ALA A 156 1.80 8.09 -8.99
N GLU A 157 2.16 8.71 -7.88
CA GLU A 157 2.48 10.14 -7.84
C GLU A 157 4.00 10.31 -7.75
N VAL A 158 4.56 11.26 -8.49
CA VAL A 158 6.01 11.46 -8.52
C VAL A 158 6.32 12.90 -8.15
N TYR A 159 7.24 13.06 -7.22
CA TYR A 159 7.58 14.33 -6.59
C TYR A 159 9.07 14.60 -6.68
N LYS A 160 9.41 15.90 -6.80
CA LYS A 160 10.75 16.41 -6.61
C LYS A 160 10.79 17.19 -5.28
N ALA A 161 11.72 16.84 -4.39
CA ALA A 161 11.73 17.33 -3.01
C ALA A 161 13.16 17.59 -2.51
N THR A 162 13.33 18.43 -1.49
CA THR A 162 14.67 18.86 -1.00
C THR A 162 15.42 17.77 -0.21
N PHE A 163 14.73 16.73 0.26
CA PHE A 163 15.24 15.66 1.14
C PHE A 163 15.69 16.16 2.53
N ASP A 164 15.11 17.26 3.00
CA ASP A 164 15.22 17.72 4.40
C ASP A 164 13.95 17.36 5.21
N ASP A 165 13.77 17.98 6.39
CA ASP A 165 12.59 17.77 7.22
C ASP A 165 11.25 18.10 6.55
N SER A 166 11.23 19.01 5.57
CA SER A 166 10.03 19.27 4.76
C SER A 166 9.61 18.04 3.95
N THR A 167 10.59 17.32 3.40
CA THR A 167 10.33 16.09 2.64
C THR A 167 9.80 14.98 3.54
N LYS A 168 10.34 14.84 4.75
CA LYS A 168 9.77 13.93 5.77
C LYS A 168 8.31 14.26 6.06
N ASN A 169 8.01 15.54 6.31
CA ASN A 169 6.66 15.99 6.62
C ASN A 169 5.69 15.78 5.45
N ASP A 170 6.14 16.05 4.22
CA ASP A 170 5.36 15.83 3.00
C ASP A 170 5.08 14.34 2.77
N ILE A 171 6.07 13.46 2.94
CA ILE A 171 5.88 12.00 2.83
C ILE A 171 4.88 11.52 3.88
N ASN A 172 5.02 11.94 5.14
CA ASN A 172 4.07 11.57 6.21
C ASN A 172 2.65 12.09 5.94
N ALA A 173 2.53 13.34 5.47
CA ALA A 173 1.23 13.92 5.09
C ALA A 173 0.60 13.18 3.91
N TRP A 174 1.40 12.82 2.91
CA TRP A 174 0.97 12.03 1.75
C TRP A 174 0.48 10.65 2.19
N VAL A 175 1.27 9.91 2.98
CA VAL A 175 0.91 8.57 3.48
C VAL A 175 -0.37 8.64 4.31
N LYS A 176 -0.48 9.60 5.24
CA LYS A 176 -1.68 9.79 6.05
C LYS A 176 -2.91 10.04 5.19
N LYS A 177 -2.79 10.88 4.16
CA LYS A 177 -3.90 11.15 3.22
C LYS A 177 -4.28 9.91 2.41
N LYS A 178 -3.29 9.13 1.96
CA LYS A 178 -3.52 7.96 1.09
C LYS A 178 -4.07 6.73 1.80
N THR A 179 -3.92 6.70 3.13
CA THR A 179 -4.39 5.62 4.00
C THR A 179 -5.59 6.02 4.84
N ASP A 180 -6.27 7.11 4.47
CA ASP A 180 -7.42 7.67 5.22
C ASP A 180 -7.13 7.86 6.71
N GLY A 181 -5.87 8.17 7.04
CA GLY A 181 -5.38 8.38 8.39
C GLY A 181 -4.90 7.13 9.11
N GLN A 182 -5.05 5.91 8.58
CA GLN A 182 -4.63 4.69 9.26
C GLN A 182 -3.10 4.63 9.51
N ILE A 183 -2.30 5.16 8.58
CA ILE A 183 -0.85 5.29 8.75
C ILE A 183 -0.51 6.77 8.97
N HIS A 184 -0.24 7.14 10.23
CA HIS A 184 0.00 8.54 10.58
C HIS A 184 1.41 9.03 10.25
N LYS A 185 2.42 8.17 10.43
CA LYS A 185 3.83 8.47 10.21
C LYS A 185 4.52 7.24 9.61
N LEU A 186 5.29 7.47 8.56
CA LEU A 186 6.17 6.50 7.94
C LEU A 186 7.64 6.80 8.26
N LEU A 187 8.02 8.08 8.26
CA LEU A 187 9.38 8.54 8.52
C LEU A 187 9.44 9.31 9.84
N GLU A 188 10.30 8.86 10.76
CA GLU A 188 10.61 9.59 12.00
C GLU A 188 11.71 10.64 11.78
N GLU A 189 12.66 10.35 10.88
CA GLU A 189 13.81 11.20 10.55
C GLU A 189 13.77 11.65 9.09
N LYS A 190 14.48 12.73 8.79
CA LYS A 190 14.66 13.20 7.41
C LYS A 190 15.48 12.18 6.61
N PRO A 191 15.33 12.12 5.27
CA PRO A 191 16.18 11.28 4.44
C PRO A 191 17.67 11.51 4.71
N PRO A 192 18.50 10.43 4.72
CA PRO A 192 19.95 10.56 4.75
C PRO A 192 20.49 11.45 3.63
N GLU A 193 21.64 12.09 3.86
CA GLU A 193 22.15 13.12 2.93
C GLU A 193 22.50 12.58 1.53
N ASP A 194 22.91 11.32 1.46
CA ASP A 194 23.26 10.59 0.24
C ASP A 194 22.04 10.02 -0.51
N SER A 195 20.85 10.10 0.09
CA SER A 195 19.61 9.64 -0.56
C SER A 195 19.25 10.51 -1.76
N VAL A 196 18.95 9.87 -2.88
CA VAL A 196 18.56 10.54 -4.14
C VAL A 196 17.14 10.21 -4.60
N MET A 197 16.59 9.09 -4.12
CA MET A 197 15.27 8.60 -4.49
C MET A 197 14.66 7.78 -3.36
N TYR A 198 13.39 8.03 -3.04
CA TYR A 198 12.58 7.25 -2.10
C TYR A 198 11.40 6.64 -2.85
N LEU A 199 11.19 5.35 -2.63
CA LEU A 199 10.04 4.59 -3.14
C LEU A 199 9.08 4.37 -1.99
N ILE A 200 7.90 4.95 -2.08
CA ILE A 200 6.90 4.90 -1.03
C ILE A 200 5.69 4.15 -1.55
N ASN A 201 5.40 3.02 -0.92
CA ASN A 201 4.12 2.37 -1.03
C ASN A 201 3.38 2.45 0.31
N ALA A 202 2.08 2.75 0.26
CA ALA A 202 1.20 2.68 1.41
C ALA A 202 -0.03 1.85 1.05
N LEU A 203 -0.22 0.74 1.79
CA LEU A 203 -1.40 -0.09 1.70
C LEU A 203 -2.21 0.00 2.99
N SER A 204 -3.51 0.25 2.85
CA SER A 204 -4.47 0.13 3.94
C SER A 204 -5.60 -0.81 3.56
N PHE A 205 -6.05 -1.61 4.52
CA PHE A 205 -7.17 -2.51 4.38
C PHE A 205 -8.21 -2.16 5.44
N ASP A 206 -9.42 -1.89 4.99
CA ASP A 206 -10.57 -1.61 5.84
C ASP A 206 -11.72 -2.49 5.36
N ALA A 207 -12.27 -3.35 6.21
CA ALA A 207 -13.35 -4.25 5.81
C ALA A 207 -14.24 -4.63 6.99
N GLU A 208 -15.55 -4.68 6.72
CA GLU A 208 -16.55 -5.26 7.61
C GLU A 208 -16.53 -6.79 7.47
N TRP A 209 -16.61 -7.49 8.59
CA TRP A 209 -16.85 -8.93 8.58
C TRP A 209 -18.18 -9.24 7.92
N GLN A 210 -18.25 -10.33 7.14
CA GLN A 210 -19.52 -10.76 6.53
C GLN A 210 -20.59 -11.03 7.59
N SER A 211 -20.16 -11.60 8.73
CA SER A 211 -20.96 -11.74 9.95
C SER A 211 -20.33 -10.92 11.07
N ILE A 212 -20.84 -9.71 11.29
CA ILE A 212 -20.36 -8.81 12.35
C ILE A 212 -20.50 -9.41 13.75
N TYR A 213 -19.45 -9.26 14.55
CA TYR A 213 -19.48 -9.64 15.97
C TYR A 213 -20.34 -8.65 16.75
N LYS A 214 -21.26 -9.18 17.56
CA LYS A 214 -22.07 -8.41 18.51
C LYS A 214 -21.36 -8.37 19.85
N ASP A 215 -21.62 -7.35 20.67
CA ASP A 215 -21.06 -7.22 22.03
C ASP A 215 -21.28 -8.49 22.89
N THR A 216 -22.42 -9.17 22.71
CA THR A 216 -22.73 -10.43 23.41
C THR A 216 -21.79 -11.60 23.06
N SER A 217 -21.07 -11.46 21.95
CA SER A 217 -20.09 -12.42 21.42
C SER A 217 -18.64 -11.99 21.65
N VAL A 218 -18.42 -10.85 22.31
CA VAL A 218 -17.09 -10.37 22.71
C VAL A 218 -16.93 -10.58 24.20
N ARG A 219 -15.83 -11.22 24.62
CA ARG A 219 -15.56 -11.53 26.03
C ARG A 219 -14.09 -11.35 26.34
N GLU A 220 -13.80 -10.79 27.50
CA GLU A 220 -12.42 -10.77 27.99
C GLU A 220 -11.89 -12.19 28.19
N GLY A 221 -10.64 -12.40 27.80
CA GLY A 221 -9.91 -13.64 27.99
C GLY A 221 -8.42 -13.38 28.20
N GLU A 222 -7.69 -14.43 28.57
CA GLU A 222 -6.24 -14.36 28.77
C GLU A 222 -5.49 -14.79 27.49
N PHE A 223 -4.75 -13.86 26.90
CA PHE A 223 -3.81 -14.14 25.81
C PHE A 223 -2.41 -14.37 26.36
N THR A 224 -1.80 -15.50 26.03
CA THR A 224 -0.39 -15.80 26.37
C THR A 224 0.50 -15.44 25.19
N ALA A 225 1.32 -14.40 25.33
CA ALA A 225 2.25 -13.95 24.30
C ALA A 225 3.45 -14.91 24.15
N GLN A 226 4.22 -14.79 23.07
CA GLN A 226 5.37 -15.65 22.75
C GLN A 226 6.38 -15.80 23.90
N GLY A 227 6.61 -14.74 24.68
CA GLY A 227 7.49 -14.76 25.86
C GLY A 227 6.87 -15.35 27.14
N GLY A 228 5.66 -15.92 27.07
CA GLY A 228 4.93 -16.49 28.21
C GLY A 228 4.17 -15.46 29.07
N SER A 229 4.30 -14.16 28.80
CA SER A 229 3.54 -13.14 29.50
C SER A 229 2.04 -13.23 29.16
N LYS A 230 1.21 -13.11 30.18
CA LYS A 230 -0.25 -13.17 30.08
C LYS A 230 -0.82 -11.76 30.04
N LYS A 231 -1.76 -11.52 29.13
CA LYS A 231 -2.46 -10.24 28.97
C LYS A 231 -3.96 -10.48 28.84
N THR A 232 -4.77 -9.64 29.46
CA THR A 232 -6.22 -9.61 29.19
C THR A 232 -6.45 -8.97 27.82
N ALA A 233 -7.29 -9.59 27.00
CA ALA A 233 -7.71 -9.07 25.70
C ALA A 233 -9.18 -9.44 25.43
N ASP A 234 -9.83 -8.69 24.57
CA ASP A 234 -11.16 -9.03 24.06
C ASP A 234 -11.05 -10.13 23.00
N PHE A 235 -11.73 -11.25 23.24
CA PHE A 235 -11.85 -12.35 22.29
C PHE A 235 -13.22 -12.28 21.62
N MET A 236 -13.21 -12.34 20.29
CA MET A 236 -14.41 -12.40 19.46
C MET A 236 -14.79 -13.86 19.21
N HIS A 237 -16.04 -14.24 19.46
CA HIS A 237 -16.54 -15.61 19.33
C HIS A 237 -17.58 -15.75 18.23
N SER A 238 -17.38 -16.72 17.34
CA SER A 238 -18.30 -17.05 16.24
C SER A 238 -18.24 -18.54 15.90
N THR A 239 -19.17 -18.98 15.05
CA THR A 239 -19.14 -20.32 14.44
C THR A 239 -18.78 -20.13 12.97
N GLU A 240 -17.72 -20.80 12.53
CA GLU A 240 -17.13 -20.61 11.21
C GLU A 240 -17.25 -21.87 10.33
N TYR A 241 -17.23 -21.67 9.02
CA TYR A 241 -17.51 -22.72 8.03
C TYR A 241 -16.25 -23.20 7.28
N GLY A 242 -15.12 -22.48 7.37
CA GLY A 242 -13.85 -22.85 6.76
C GLY A 242 -12.86 -23.37 7.81
N TYR A 243 -12.58 -24.68 7.79
CA TYR A 243 -11.59 -25.33 8.65
C TYR A 243 -10.46 -25.90 7.80
N ILE A 244 -9.23 -25.54 8.13
CA ILE A 244 -8.04 -26.08 7.46
C ILE A 244 -7.10 -26.64 8.53
N GLU A 245 -6.79 -27.92 8.39
CA GLU A 245 -6.00 -28.72 9.35
C GLU A 245 -4.81 -29.38 8.67
N PRO A 246 -3.70 -28.65 8.55
CA PRO A 246 -2.39 -29.23 8.27
C PRO A 246 -1.78 -29.88 9.52
N VAL A 247 -0.71 -30.65 9.31
CA VAL A 247 -0.12 -31.59 10.29
C VAL A 247 0.31 -30.95 11.62
N SER A 248 0.59 -29.63 11.65
CA SER A 248 1.18 -28.95 12.82
C SER A 248 0.45 -27.70 13.31
N TYR A 249 -0.67 -27.32 12.69
CA TYR A 249 -1.44 -26.15 13.10
C TYR A 249 -2.89 -26.24 12.63
N THR A 250 -3.77 -25.54 13.32
CA THR A 250 -5.17 -25.37 12.95
C THR A 250 -5.40 -23.93 12.55
N HIS A 251 -6.17 -23.69 11.49
CA HIS A 251 -6.63 -22.35 11.17
C HIS A 251 -8.08 -22.32 10.68
N LEU A 252 -8.71 -21.17 10.88
CA LEU A 252 -10.06 -20.87 10.42
C LEU A 252 -10.00 -19.75 9.39
N THR A 253 -10.86 -19.82 8.38
CA THR A 253 -11.02 -18.75 7.38
C THR A 253 -12.25 -17.93 7.73
N LEU A 254 -12.05 -16.64 7.99
CA LEU A 254 -13.11 -15.68 8.28
C LEU A 254 -13.38 -14.83 7.03
N PRO A 255 -14.54 -14.94 6.37
CA PRO A 255 -14.86 -14.11 5.23
C PRO A 255 -15.18 -12.67 5.66
N THR A 256 -14.65 -11.71 4.90
CA THR A 256 -15.09 -10.31 4.91
C THR A 256 -16.16 -10.10 3.84
N THR A 257 -16.99 -9.05 3.94
CA THR A 257 -18.05 -8.74 2.97
C THR A 257 -17.54 -8.51 1.56
#